data_AF-A0A1M7NXM2-F1
#
_entry.id   AF-A0A1M7NXM2-F1
#
_cell.length_a   1.000
_cell.length_b   1.000
_cell.length_c   1.000
_cell.angle_alpha   90.00
_cell.angle_beta   90.00
_cell.angle_gamma   90.00
#
_symmetry.space_group_name_H-M   'P 1'
#
loop_
_entity.id
_entity.type
_entity.pdbx_description
1 polymer ?
#
loop_
_entity_poly.entity_id
_entity_poly.type
_entity_poly.pdbx_seq_one_letter_code
_entity_poly.pdbx_strand_id
1 'polypeptide(L)'
;MLAKRIFYYLVGLTLGSIGVYFFWQKKNASFDYGMDARTLKTIRIKKRLFSDEAKNAMLKFDIDTLKISTILENGDVDFGKGKPRQKPCAEYFVTGKKELEKVSLLVKRCDSTSTIQKVIVN
;
A
#
# COMPACT_ATOMS: atom_id res chain seq x y z
N MET A 1 30.66 9.39 -36.54
CA MET A 1 30.67 8.07 -35.86
C MET A 1 29.70 7.99 -34.67
N LEU A 2 29.61 9.03 -33.82
CA LEU A 2 28.76 9.00 -32.62
C LEU A 2 27.26 8.77 -32.91
N ALA A 3 26.72 9.43 -33.92
CA ALA A 3 25.31 9.28 -34.33
C ALA A 3 24.93 7.83 -34.67
N LYS A 4 25.81 7.09 -35.38
CA LYS A 4 25.59 5.68 -35.70
C LYS A 4 25.56 4.81 -34.44
N ARG A 5 26.45 5.08 -33.47
CA ARG A 5 26.48 4.35 -32.18
C ARG A 5 25.21 4.59 -31.36
N ILE A 6 24.75 5.85 -31.30
CA ILE A 6 23.50 6.21 -30.62
C ILE A 6 22.31 5.52 -31.30
N PHE A 7 22.26 5.52 -32.63
CA PHE A 7 21.20 4.84 -33.38
C PHE A 7 21.11 3.36 -33.06
N TYR A 8 22.23 2.61 -33.17
CA TYR A 8 22.22 1.18 -32.83
C TYR A 8 21.85 0.90 -31.37
N TYR A 9 22.30 1.75 -30.44
CA TYR A 9 21.91 1.64 -29.03
C TYR A 9 20.40 1.85 -28.83
N LEU A 10 19.81 2.88 -29.44
CA LEU A 10 18.38 3.16 -29.32
C LEU A 10 17.51 2.07 -29.96
N VAL A 11 17.95 1.48 -31.08
CA VAL A 11 17.25 0.33 -31.68
C VAL A 11 17.28 -0.87 -30.74
N GLY A 12 18.42 -1.18 -30.14
CA GLY A 12 18.50 -2.25 -29.13
C GLY A 12 17.65 -1.96 -27.89
N LEU A 13 17.70 -0.73 -27.38
CA LEU A 13 16.93 -0.30 -26.22
C LEU A 13 15.42 -0.39 -26.48
N THR A 14 14.94 0.07 -27.63
CA THR A 14 13.52 0.01 -28.00
C THR A 14 13.01 -1.43 -28.10
N LEU A 15 13.75 -2.31 -28.78
CA LEU A 15 13.42 -3.74 -28.84
C LEU A 15 13.42 -4.38 -27.44
N GLY A 16 14.40 -4.05 -26.62
CA GLY A 16 14.48 -4.50 -25.23
C GLY A 16 13.30 -4.02 -24.39
N SER A 17 12.94 -2.74 -24.49
CA SER A 17 11.79 -2.14 -23.78
C SER A 17 10.47 -2.78 -24.18
N ILE A 18 10.27 -3.08 -25.47
CA ILE A 18 9.07 -3.79 -25.95
C ILE A 18 9.00 -5.19 -25.33
N GLY A 19 10.11 -5.94 -25.33
CA GLY A 19 10.17 -7.26 -24.71
C GLY A 19 9.80 -7.21 -23.22
N VAL A 20 10.44 -6.31 -22.47
CA VAL A 20 10.18 -6.13 -21.03
C VAL A 20 8.72 -5.73 -20.76
N TYR A 21 8.13 -4.87 -21.59
CA TYR A 21 6.73 -4.47 -21.46
C TYR A 21 5.77 -5.67 -21.49
N PHE A 22 5.93 -6.59 -22.45
CA PHE A 22 5.10 -7.79 -22.54
C PHE A 22 5.30 -8.74 -21.35
N PHE A 23 6.52 -8.89 -20.85
CA PHE A 23 6.78 -9.72 -19.67
C PHE A 23 6.11 -9.15 -18.40
N TRP A 24 6.11 -7.83 -18.22
CA TRP A 24 5.47 -7.20 -17.06
C TRP A 24 3.95 -7.33 -17.07
N GLN A 25 3.31 -7.19 -18.24
CA GLN A 25 1.86 -7.36 -18.37
C GLN A 25 1.40 -8.74 -17.88
N LYS A 26 2.17 -9.81 -18.17
CA LYS A 26 1.85 -11.17 -17.69
C LYS A 26 2.13 -11.41 -16.21
N LYS A 27 2.95 -10.58 -15.56
CA LYS A 27 3.36 -10.76 -14.15
C LYS A 27 2.57 -9.94 -13.14
N ASN A 28 1.58 -9.14 -13.56
CA ASN A 28 0.87 -8.19 -12.68
C ASN A 28 1.86 -7.39 -11.81
N ALA A 29 2.96 -6.92 -12.43
CA ALA A 29 4.04 -6.29 -11.69
C ALA A 29 3.60 -4.92 -11.15
N SER A 30 3.76 -4.72 -9.84
CA SER A 30 3.53 -3.42 -9.19
C SER A 30 4.81 -2.89 -8.55
N PHE A 31 5.06 -1.60 -8.75
CA PHE A 31 6.31 -0.91 -8.39
C PHE A 31 6.15 -0.09 -7.11
N ASP A 32 5.84 -0.76 -6.00
CA ASP A 32 5.60 -0.12 -4.69
C ASP A 32 6.93 0.18 -3.96
N TYR A 33 7.76 1.04 -4.55
CA TYR A 33 9.09 1.35 -4.02
C TYR A 33 9.08 2.36 -2.87
N GLY A 34 8.10 3.27 -2.84
CA GLY A 34 7.94 4.27 -1.78
C GLY A 34 7.68 3.63 -0.42
N MET A 35 8.07 4.32 0.67
CA MET A 35 7.94 3.78 2.03
C MET A 35 6.48 3.47 2.39
N ASP A 36 5.55 4.37 2.07
CA ASP A 36 4.12 4.18 2.32
C ASP A 36 3.58 3.07 1.43
N ALA A 37 3.79 3.16 0.11
CA ALA A 37 3.34 2.16 -0.86
C ALA A 37 3.79 0.75 -0.48
N ARG A 38 5.06 0.58 -0.08
CA ARG A 38 5.61 -0.69 0.40
C ARG A 38 4.88 -1.16 1.66
N THR A 39 4.70 -0.28 2.63
CA THR A 39 4.06 -0.62 3.91
C THR A 39 2.60 -1.00 3.70
N LEU A 40 1.85 -0.19 2.99
CA LEU A 40 0.47 -0.41 2.58
C LEU A 40 0.31 -1.72 1.82
N LYS A 41 1.17 -2.01 0.82
CA LYS A 41 1.18 -3.31 0.13
C LYS A 41 1.35 -4.47 1.11
N THR A 42 2.31 -4.38 2.03
CA THR A 42 2.54 -5.48 3.00
C THR A 42 1.36 -5.68 3.95
N ILE A 43 0.57 -4.64 4.21
CA ILE A 43 -0.68 -4.73 4.97
C ILE A 43 -1.77 -5.38 4.11
N ARG A 44 -1.93 -4.95 2.84
CA ARG A 44 -2.97 -5.43 1.91
C ARG A 44 -2.85 -6.92 1.56
N ILE A 45 -1.64 -7.44 1.38
CA ILE A 45 -1.43 -8.84 0.98
C ILE A 45 -1.67 -9.85 2.11
N LYS A 46 -1.75 -9.39 3.37
CA LYS A 46 -1.98 -10.26 4.53
C LYS A 46 -3.46 -10.46 4.75
N LYS A 47 -3.83 -11.56 5.42
CA LYS A 47 -5.25 -11.83 5.74
C LYS A 47 -5.78 -10.73 6.65
N ARG A 48 -6.78 -9.99 6.16
CA ARG A 48 -7.38 -8.86 6.87
C ARG A 48 -8.34 -9.34 7.96
N LEU A 49 -8.21 -8.79 9.15
CA LEU A 49 -9.07 -9.01 10.31
C LEU A 49 -9.52 -7.66 10.88
N PHE A 50 -10.65 -7.66 11.56
CA PHE A 50 -11.20 -6.47 12.21
C PHE A 50 -11.47 -6.78 13.68
N SER A 51 -10.98 -5.93 14.58
CA SER A 51 -11.36 -5.97 15.99
C SER A 51 -12.83 -5.56 16.15
N ASP A 52 -13.43 -5.91 17.27
CA ASP A 52 -14.82 -5.50 17.53
C ASP A 52 -14.93 -3.98 17.76
N GLU A 53 -13.90 -3.35 18.32
CA GLU A 53 -13.80 -1.88 18.39
C GLU A 53 -13.82 -1.24 16.99
N ALA A 54 -13.05 -1.79 16.04
CA ALA A 54 -13.03 -1.31 14.67
C ALA A 54 -14.38 -1.51 13.98
N LYS A 55 -15.02 -2.68 14.14
CA LYS A 55 -16.35 -2.95 13.57
C LYS A 55 -17.41 -1.98 14.11
N ASN A 56 -17.39 -1.70 15.41
CA ASN A 56 -18.32 -0.76 16.04
C ASN A 56 -18.12 0.66 15.51
N ALA A 57 -16.86 1.11 15.36
CA ALA A 57 -16.55 2.40 14.76
C ALA A 57 -16.97 2.47 13.29
N MET A 58 -16.74 1.40 12.52
CA MET A 58 -17.18 1.30 11.13
C MET A 58 -18.69 1.46 10.99
N LEU A 59 -19.47 0.78 11.83
CA LEU A 59 -20.93 0.91 11.85
C LEU A 59 -21.39 2.30 12.28
N LYS A 60 -20.72 2.90 13.27
CA LYS A 60 -21.07 4.23 13.80
C LYS A 60 -20.83 5.36 12.79
N PHE A 61 -19.75 5.28 12.03
CA PHE A 61 -19.32 6.33 11.11
C PHE A 61 -19.60 6.00 9.62
N ASP A 62 -20.39 4.96 9.36
CA ASP A 62 -20.72 4.49 8.01
C ASP A 62 -19.48 4.26 7.13
N ILE A 63 -18.46 3.63 7.72
CA ILE A 63 -17.20 3.28 7.05
C ILE A 63 -17.31 1.82 6.61
N ASP A 64 -17.41 1.62 5.30
CA ASP A 64 -17.45 0.30 4.69
C ASP A 64 -16.04 -0.28 4.45
N THR A 65 -16.00 -1.52 4.00
CA THR A 65 -14.75 -2.21 3.68
C THR A 65 -14.08 -1.65 2.42
N LEU A 66 -14.82 -0.97 1.53
CA LEU A 66 -14.28 -0.32 0.35
C LEU A 66 -13.47 0.92 0.73
N LYS A 67 -14.02 1.83 1.55
CA LYS A 67 -13.30 3.01 2.08
C LYS A 67 -12.01 2.59 2.78
N ILE A 68 -12.05 1.54 3.60
CA ILE A 68 -10.84 1.00 4.24
C ILE A 68 -9.85 0.48 3.21
N SER A 69 -10.31 -0.22 2.17
CA SER A 69 -9.44 -0.71 1.10
C SER A 69 -8.80 0.45 0.34
N THR A 70 -9.53 1.54 0.10
CA THR A 70 -9.02 2.77 -0.52
C THR A 70 -7.95 3.44 0.35
N ILE A 71 -8.15 3.52 1.67
CA ILE A 71 -7.14 4.03 2.62
C ILE A 71 -5.89 3.14 2.58
N LEU A 72 -6.06 1.82 2.55
CA LEU A 72 -4.91 0.90 2.48
C LEU A 72 -4.23 0.87 1.11
N GLU A 73 -4.81 1.47 0.08
CA GLU A 73 -4.20 1.56 -1.25
C GLU A 73 -3.45 2.87 -1.45
N ASN A 74 -4.05 3.99 -1.03
CA ASN A 74 -3.55 5.32 -1.34
C ASN A 74 -3.24 6.19 -0.11
N GLY A 75 -3.42 5.66 1.10
CA GLY A 75 -3.24 6.38 2.36
C GLY A 75 -1.81 6.86 2.60
N ASP A 76 -1.64 7.57 3.70
CA ASP A 76 -0.36 8.02 4.22
C ASP A 76 -0.02 7.27 5.51
N VAL A 77 1.23 6.86 5.68
CA VAL A 77 1.67 6.09 6.85
C VAL A 77 2.46 6.99 7.77
N ASP A 78 1.91 7.28 8.95
CA ASP A 78 2.61 8.03 9.98
C ASP A 78 3.49 7.05 10.79
N PHE A 79 4.76 6.97 10.40
CA PHE A 79 5.76 6.14 11.09
C PHE A 79 6.12 6.66 12.49
N GLY A 80 5.80 7.92 12.82
CA GLY A 80 6.06 8.51 14.13
C GLY A 80 5.00 8.12 15.16
N LYS A 81 3.73 8.02 14.74
CA LYS A 81 2.63 7.52 15.58
C LYS A 81 2.58 5.99 15.65
N GLY A 82 3.17 5.31 14.68
CA GLY A 82 3.28 3.85 14.65
C GLY A 82 4.45 3.28 15.46
N LYS A 83 4.48 1.95 15.57
CA LYS A 83 5.60 1.17 16.13
C LYS A 83 6.03 0.10 15.12
N PRO A 84 6.65 0.50 13.99
CA PRO A 84 6.96 -0.41 12.88
C PRO A 84 7.98 -1.51 13.22
N ARG A 85 8.78 -1.33 14.28
CA ARG A 85 9.82 -2.27 14.73
C ARG A 85 9.41 -3.11 15.95
N GLN A 86 8.16 -2.97 16.41
CA GLN A 86 7.66 -3.73 17.56
C GLN A 86 7.54 -5.22 17.22
N LYS A 87 7.94 -6.08 18.16
CA LYS A 87 7.76 -7.53 18.10
C LYS A 87 6.71 -7.95 19.15
N PRO A 88 5.84 -8.95 18.89
CA PRO A 88 5.83 -9.85 17.72
C PRO A 88 5.15 -9.28 16.47
N CYS A 89 4.39 -8.18 16.60
CA CYS A 89 3.71 -7.56 15.46
C CYS A 89 4.00 -6.06 15.44
N ALA A 90 4.13 -5.51 14.24
CA ALA A 90 4.34 -4.09 14.00
C ALA A 90 3.00 -3.34 14.01
N GLU A 91 3.00 -2.13 14.53
CA GLU A 91 1.82 -1.25 14.54
C GLU A 91 2.05 -0.08 13.57
N TYR A 92 1.05 0.21 12.75
CA TYR A 92 1.08 1.27 11.75
C TYR A 92 -0.13 2.16 11.91
N PHE A 93 0.09 3.47 11.85
CA PHE A 93 -0.97 4.46 11.81
C PHE A 93 -1.12 4.92 10.36
N VAL A 94 -2.28 4.70 9.77
CA VAL A 94 -2.55 5.00 8.35
C VAL A 94 -3.69 6.00 8.25
N THR A 95 -3.46 7.13 7.60
CA THR A 95 -4.50 8.15 7.37
C THR A 95 -4.96 8.09 5.92
N GLY A 96 -6.26 8.23 5.69
CA GLY A 96 -6.78 8.35 4.33
C GLY A 96 -6.31 9.63 3.63
N LYS A 97 -6.51 9.71 2.32
CA LYS A 97 -6.26 10.91 1.52
C LYS A 97 -7.57 11.41 0.89
N LYS A 98 -7.61 12.69 0.50
CA LYS A 98 -8.76 13.35 -0.11
C LYS A 98 -10.00 13.23 0.79
N GLU A 99 -11.08 12.64 0.26
CA GLU A 99 -12.37 12.45 0.94
C GLU A 99 -12.26 11.63 2.25
N LEU A 100 -11.17 10.87 2.43
CA LEU A 100 -10.93 10.03 3.60
C LEU A 100 -9.84 10.59 4.54
N GLU A 101 -9.42 11.86 4.39
CA GLU A 101 -8.41 12.49 5.25
C GLU A 101 -8.79 12.51 6.73
N LYS A 102 -10.08 12.54 7.02
CA LYS A 102 -10.60 12.49 8.39
C LYS A 102 -10.57 11.09 9.00
N VAL A 103 -10.34 10.05 8.21
CA VAL A 103 -10.35 8.67 8.67
C VAL A 103 -8.92 8.17 8.82
N SER A 104 -8.57 7.79 10.04
CA SER A 104 -7.30 7.13 10.36
C SER A 104 -7.53 5.71 10.88
N LEU A 105 -6.60 4.83 10.56
CA LEU A 105 -6.62 3.42 10.91
C LEU A 105 -5.39 3.10 11.77
N LEU A 106 -5.62 2.42 12.89
CA LEU A 106 -4.54 1.76 13.61
C LEU A 106 -4.50 0.29 13.19
N VAL A 107 -3.43 -0.09 12.50
CA VAL A 107 -3.26 -1.42 11.91
C VAL A 107 -2.15 -2.17 12.60
N LYS A 108 -2.46 -3.36 13.13
CA LYS A 108 -1.47 -4.29 13.65
C LYS A 108 -1.15 -5.34 12.58
N ARG A 109 0.10 -5.36 12.12
CA ARG A 109 0.60 -6.27 11.09
C ARG A 109 1.48 -7.34 11.72
N CYS A 110 1.02 -8.58 11.67
CA CYS A 110 1.76 -9.78 12.06
C CYS A 110 2.23 -10.55 10.80
N ASP A 111 2.89 -11.68 10.97
CA ASP A 111 3.49 -12.43 9.85
C ASP A 111 2.48 -12.95 8.82
N SER A 112 1.29 -13.37 9.26
CA SER A 112 0.24 -13.93 8.39
C SER A 112 -1.00 -13.04 8.27
N THR A 113 -1.25 -12.19 9.26
CA THR A 113 -2.49 -11.42 9.40
C THR A 113 -2.21 -9.93 9.54
N SER A 114 -3.18 -9.14 9.09
CA SER A 114 -3.26 -7.71 9.36
C SER A 114 -4.60 -7.40 10.02
N THR A 115 -4.56 -6.93 11.25
CA THR A 115 -5.75 -6.60 12.03
C THR A 115 -5.92 -5.09 12.10
N ILE A 116 -7.06 -4.59 11.64
CA ILE A 116 -7.48 -3.22 11.90
C ILE A 116 -7.99 -3.18 13.33
N GLN A 117 -7.21 -2.55 14.21
CA GLN A 117 -7.51 -2.47 15.63
C GLN A 117 -8.47 -1.34 15.96
N LYS A 118 -8.30 -0.18 15.32
CA LYS A 118 -9.14 1.00 15.56
C LYS A 118 -9.37 1.76 14.27
N VAL A 119 -10.57 2.31 14.15
CA VAL A 119 -10.94 3.28 13.12
C VAL A 119 -11.26 4.58 13.85
N ILE A 120 -10.50 5.63 13.55
CA ILE A 120 -10.55 6.92 14.20
C ILE A 120 -11.05 7.92 13.16
N VAL A 121 -12.06 8.71 13.51
CA VAL A 121 -12.60 9.77 12.67
C VAL A 121 -12.36 11.11 13.36
N ASN A 122 -11.61 11.99 12.71
CA ASN A 122 -11.28 13.34 13.17
C ASN A 122 -12.24 14.41 12.61
#